data_AF-A0A1H1YQV3-F1
#
_entry.id   AF-A0A1H1YQV3-F1
#
_cell.length_a   1.000
_cell.length_b   1.000
_cell.length_c   1.000
_cell.angle_alpha   90.00
_cell.angle_beta   90.00
_cell.angle_gamma   90.00
#
_symmetry.space_group_name_H-M   'P 1'
#
loop_
_entity.id
_entity.type
_entity.pdbx_description
1 polymer ?
#
loop_
_entity_poly.entity_id
_entity_poly.type
_entity_poly.pdbx_seq_one_letter_code
_entity_poly.pdbx_strand_id
1 'polypeptide(L)'
;MGEPASPILSAARGLRPEELWLGGVGGVVSTGPTAGVDGPSGPLSCVAALGVVAGRLLAGGAEGIARRVGEAWDLAQVQGSGAPVVAFLDVRPPSGEDHIALAATLGDGVLRSVDGGRTWQPVFGLADTEVTALVRTPGGRLLAGTPEGVYASPNAGRAWRRTGRTAPTGREAATFDAPVAAFAVGVDGTVVAGLESGLLWCSADDGRTWAPSGTLPAPVTALVVTAVGTLLAGTSGAGVWRSADGARWYEAVAGTVHCLLADGATTYAGTDSGLLVSRDDGRAWSVVGVPSTADLDRLVWWDGRPLLAGPRSGIVRPAVAPEGWETLAGGPFPLLGLGVAPDGALLASGPDGLLLRTPTDADWTLVVEGSTGQVGRLAFAADGCGWAAPVRHGDMLLHSADAGRTWQQRPVPFGTFPLTALGWIGDDELVAATFDHRRDLVTVFDSADGGRTWRQQLTAETAWPQVHVARAGAAGRAVLSIGRVLLGRGGDGGWDRLATFDSGVRAMTGTPTGLAVLTGDGLWSYDLPAQTQARAGTCTESSTEASTDTDWRRVDGLPDPASAYDLASRGDELLVLLAGGGVWTSIPTRRGR
;
A
#
# COMPACT_ATOMS: atom_id res chain seq x y z
N MET A 1 21.83 -4.67 9.56
CA MET A 1 20.53 -4.13 10.00
C MET A 1 19.54 -4.48 8.91
N GLY A 2 18.51 -5.26 9.21
CA GLY A 2 17.52 -5.68 8.21
C GLY A 2 16.74 -4.48 7.67
N GLU A 3 16.40 -4.52 6.39
CA GLU A 3 15.62 -3.48 5.70
C GLU A 3 14.21 -3.34 6.32
N PRO A 4 13.62 -2.12 6.34
CA PRO A 4 12.28 -1.93 6.88
C PRO A 4 11.21 -2.42 5.87
N ALA A 5 10.46 -3.45 6.24
CA ALA A 5 9.22 -3.85 5.54
C ALA A 5 8.02 -3.01 6.03
N SER A 6 6.88 -3.06 5.32
CA SER A 6 5.68 -2.29 5.69
C SER A 6 5.17 -2.61 7.09
N PRO A 7 4.51 -1.63 7.75
CA PRO A 7 3.93 -1.85 9.06
C PRO A 7 2.88 -2.95 8.99
N ILE A 8 3.09 -4.00 9.80
CA ILE A 8 2.09 -5.04 9.99
C ILE A 8 1.21 -4.62 11.16
N LEU A 9 -0.02 -4.21 10.86
CA LEU A 9 -0.99 -3.68 11.82
C LEU A 9 -1.84 -4.77 12.45
N SER A 10 -2.01 -5.89 11.76
CA SER A 10 -2.79 -7.02 12.26
C SER A 10 -2.24 -8.34 11.77
N ALA A 11 -2.45 -9.40 12.54
CA ALA A 11 -2.10 -10.75 12.14
C ALA A 11 -3.17 -11.73 12.65
N ALA A 12 -3.53 -12.70 11.82
CA ALA A 12 -4.46 -13.76 12.19
C ALA A 12 -4.03 -15.09 11.58
N ARG A 13 -4.32 -16.18 12.29
CA ARG A 13 -4.16 -17.51 11.70
C ARG A 13 -5.26 -17.74 10.66
N GLY A 14 -4.87 -18.33 9.53
CA GLY A 14 -5.79 -18.76 8.48
C GLY A 14 -6.61 -19.98 8.86
N LEU A 15 -7.41 -20.45 7.91
CA LEU A 15 -8.25 -21.64 8.10
C LEU A 15 -7.43 -22.93 8.00
N ARG A 16 -6.29 -22.88 7.31
CA ARG A 16 -5.33 -23.98 7.26
C ARG A 16 -4.26 -23.80 8.35
N PRO A 17 -3.76 -24.87 8.97
CA PRO A 17 -2.79 -24.79 10.07
C PRO A 17 -1.50 -24.03 9.74
N GLU A 18 -1.08 -24.08 8.47
CA GLU A 18 0.18 -23.51 7.96
C GLU A 18 0.02 -22.06 7.44
N GLU A 19 -1.20 -21.52 7.46
CA GLU A 19 -1.55 -20.27 6.81
C GLU A 19 -1.57 -19.13 7.84
N LEU A 20 -0.78 -18.10 7.61
CA LEU A 20 -0.76 -16.88 8.41
C LEU A 20 -1.19 -15.71 7.53
N TRP A 21 -2.09 -14.89 8.04
CA TRP A 21 -2.64 -13.71 7.38
C TRP A 21 -2.14 -12.46 8.08
N LEU A 22 -1.69 -11.48 7.30
CA LEU A 22 -1.17 -10.21 7.78
C LEU A 22 -1.97 -9.07 7.16
N GLY A 23 -2.34 -8.10 7.98
CA GLY A 23 -3.03 -6.89 7.59
C GLY A 23 -2.13 -5.69 7.82
N GLY A 24 -2.17 -4.73 6.92
CA GLY A 24 -1.39 -3.51 7.05
C GLY A 24 -1.82 -2.47 6.04
N VAL A 25 -0.93 -1.52 5.78
CA VAL A 25 -1.19 -0.54 4.73
C VAL A 25 -1.03 -1.21 3.37
N GLY A 26 -2.08 -1.12 2.55
CA GLY A 26 -2.21 -1.80 1.26
C GLY A 26 -2.90 -3.16 1.33
N GLY A 27 -3.63 -3.44 2.40
CA GLY A 27 -4.59 -4.55 2.45
C GLY A 27 -4.12 -5.75 3.25
N VAL A 28 -4.32 -6.94 2.70
CA VAL A 28 -4.13 -8.22 3.37
C VAL A 28 -3.18 -9.10 2.56
N VAL A 29 -2.25 -9.80 3.20
CA VAL A 29 -1.38 -10.80 2.57
C VAL A 29 -1.39 -12.11 3.36
N SER A 30 -1.19 -13.24 2.69
CA SER A 30 -1.04 -14.56 3.33
C SER A 30 0.35 -15.15 3.12
N THR A 31 0.82 -15.94 4.08
CA THR A 31 2.06 -16.73 3.96
C THR A 31 1.72 -18.22 4.07
N GLY A 32 2.06 -19.01 3.05
CA GLY A 32 1.83 -20.46 2.98
C GLY A 32 2.23 -21.09 1.63
N PRO A 33 2.19 -22.43 1.44
CA PRO A 33 2.60 -23.09 0.18
C PRO A 33 1.68 -22.81 -1.02
N THR A 34 0.52 -22.21 -0.78
CA THR A 34 -0.35 -21.63 -1.81
C THR A 34 -0.24 -20.10 -1.84
N ALA A 35 0.95 -19.56 -1.57
CA ALA A 35 1.25 -18.12 -1.65
C ALA A 35 1.09 -17.60 -3.09
N GLY A 36 -0.15 -17.54 -3.56
CA GLY A 36 -0.59 -16.47 -4.41
C GLY A 36 -0.71 -15.25 -3.50
N VAL A 37 -0.03 -14.18 -3.87
CA VAL A 37 -0.25 -12.88 -3.24
C VAL A 37 -1.66 -12.47 -3.62
N ASP A 38 -2.63 -12.76 -2.75
CA ASP A 38 -3.91 -12.06 -2.77
C ASP A 38 -3.56 -10.58 -2.52
N GLY A 39 -3.41 -9.81 -3.60
CA GLY A 39 -3.00 -8.43 -3.52
C GLY A 39 -4.05 -7.51 -2.86
N PRO A 40 -3.77 -6.19 -2.78
CA PRO A 40 -4.67 -5.10 -2.38
C PRO A 40 -6.01 -5.01 -3.13
N SER A 41 -6.41 -5.98 -3.96
CA SER A 41 -7.74 -5.98 -4.61
C SER A 41 -8.87 -6.42 -3.68
N GLY A 42 -8.60 -6.54 -2.37
CA GLY A 42 -9.65 -6.49 -1.36
C GLY A 42 -10.27 -5.09 -1.27
N PRO A 43 -11.54 -4.95 -0.84
CA PRO A 43 -12.22 -3.66 -0.77
C PRO A 43 -11.65 -2.70 0.30
N LEU A 44 -10.53 -3.03 0.96
CA LEU A 44 -9.91 -2.28 2.04
C LEU A 44 -8.47 -1.93 1.67
N SER A 45 -8.13 -0.64 1.61
CA SER A 45 -6.77 -0.17 1.34
C SER A 45 -5.87 -0.20 2.58
N CYS A 46 -6.44 -0.30 3.78
CA CYS A 46 -5.71 -0.44 5.03
C CYS A 46 -6.44 -1.41 5.95
N VAL A 47 -5.76 -2.44 6.44
CA VAL A 47 -6.36 -3.44 7.34
C VAL A 47 -5.72 -3.36 8.71
N ALA A 48 -6.50 -2.84 9.66
CA ALA A 48 -6.13 -2.72 11.06
C ALA A 48 -6.59 -3.92 11.91
N ALA A 49 -7.57 -4.69 11.41
CA ALA A 49 -8.10 -5.85 12.12
C ALA A 49 -8.22 -7.06 11.20
N LEU A 50 -7.69 -8.20 11.64
CA LEU A 50 -7.95 -9.51 11.07
C LEU A 50 -8.55 -10.43 12.13
N GLY A 51 -9.49 -11.27 11.73
CA GLY A 51 -10.09 -12.26 12.64
C GLY A 51 -10.76 -13.39 11.91
N VAL A 52 -10.78 -14.58 12.53
CA VAL A 52 -11.52 -15.73 12.02
C VAL A 52 -12.79 -15.91 12.84
N VAL A 53 -13.94 -15.86 12.17
CA VAL A 53 -15.26 -16.04 12.76
C VAL A 53 -16.00 -17.12 11.98
N ALA A 54 -16.53 -18.13 12.69
CA ALA A 54 -17.29 -19.23 12.07
C ALA A 54 -16.55 -19.93 10.90
N GLY A 55 -15.21 -20.04 10.99
CA GLY A 55 -14.41 -20.61 9.89
C GLY A 55 -14.33 -19.72 8.65
N ARG A 56 -14.51 -18.41 8.79
CA ARG A 56 -14.27 -17.41 7.74
C ARG A 56 -13.33 -16.33 8.22
N LEU A 57 -12.43 -15.91 7.34
CA LEU A 57 -11.54 -14.78 7.59
C LEU A 57 -12.29 -13.46 7.34
N LEU A 58 -12.13 -12.52 8.25
CA LEU A 58 -12.64 -11.17 8.19
C LEU A 58 -11.47 -10.19 8.24
N ALA A 59 -11.62 -9.09 7.52
CA ALA A 59 -10.71 -7.95 7.54
C ALA A 59 -11.49 -6.68 7.87
N GLY A 60 -10.88 -5.79 8.64
CA GLY A 60 -11.46 -4.54 9.11
C GLY A 60 -10.48 -3.40 8.90
N GLY A 61 -11.00 -2.28 8.41
CA GLY A 61 -10.22 -1.11 8.02
C GLY A 61 -11.02 0.17 8.10
N ALA A 62 -10.48 1.25 7.54
CA ALA A 62 -11.16 2.54 7.46
C ALA A 62 -12.39 2.51 6.54
N GLU A 63 -12.40 1.58 5.59
CA GLU A 63 -13.47 1.39 4.60
C GLU A 63 -14.53 0.37 5.05
N GLY A 64 -14.46 -0.09 6.31
CA GLY A 64 -15.43 -0.98 6.93
C GLY A 64 -14.92 -2.40 7.09
N ILE A 65 -15.80 -3.38 6.82
CA ILE A 65 -15.55 -4.80 7.08
C ILE A 65 -15.62 -5.57 5.75
N ALA A 66 -14.62 -6.39 5.47
CA ALA A 66 -14.60 -7.33 4.37
C ALA A 66 -14.58 -8.77 4.89
N ARG A 67 -15.20 -9.69 4.15
CA ARG A 67 -15.23 -11.12 4.46
C ARG A 67 -14.66 -11.93 3.30
N ARG A 68 -13.89 -12.97 3.62
CA ARG A 68 -13.35 -13.88 2.61
C ARG A 68 -14.38 -14.95 2.22
N VAL A 69 -14.58 -15.14 0.91
CA VAL A 69 -15.53 -16.08 0.30
C VAL A 69 -14.85 -16.84 -0.82
N GLY A 70 -14.46 -18.08 -0.54
CA GLY A 70 -13.53 -18.79 -1.43
C GLY A 70 -12.19 -18.05 -1.44
N GLU A 71 -11.75 -17.62 -2.63
CA GLU A 71 -10.53 -16.85 -2.83
C GLU A 71 -10.79 -15.33 -2.96
N ALA A 72 -12.04 -14.87 -2.88
CA ALA A 72 -12.39 -13.45 -3.06
C ALA A 72 -12.76 -12.75 -1.75
N TRP A 73 -12.68 -11.42 -1.75
CA TRP A 73 -13.12 -10.56 -0.65
C TRP A 73 -14.43 -9.83 -1.00
N ASP A 74 -15.44 -9.99 -0.16
CA ASP A 74 -16.72 -9.28 -0.28
C ASP A 74 -16.84 -8.21 0.82
N LEU A 75 -17.21 -6.98 0.45
CA LEU A 75 -17.53 -5.94 1.44
C LEU A 75 -18.84 -6.27 2.17
N ALA A 76 -18.81 -6.23 3.49
CA ALA A 76 -19.98 -6.44 4.33
C ALA A 76 -20.88 -5.20 4.38
N GLN A 77 -22.17 -5.42 4.63
CA GLN A 77 -23.11 -4.32 4.83
C GLN A 77 -23.06 -3.89 6.30
N VAL A 78 -22.58 -2.68 6.56
CA VAL A 78 -22.47 -2.12 7.91
C VAL A 78 -23.54 -1.05 8.10
N GLN A 79 -24.40 -1.23 9.10
CA GLN A 79 -25.32 -0.19 9.53
C GLN A 79 -24.59 0.75 10.51
N GLY A 80 -24.28 1.97 10.09
CA GLY A 80 -23.52 2.92 10.90
C GLY A 80 -22.90 4.03 10.06
N SER A 81 -21.97 4.78 10.66
CA SER A 81 -21.18 5.80 9.95
C SER A 81 -20.09 5.19 9.07
N GLY A 82 -19.75 3.92 9.30
CA GLY A 82 -18.63 3.25 8.63
C GLY A 82 -17.31 3.50 9.36
N ALA A 83 -17.36 3.61 10.71
CA ALA A 83 -16.19 3.88 11.51
C ALA A 83 -15.10 2.80 11.34
N PRO A 84 -13.81 3.16 11.45
CA PRO A 84 -12.71 2.21 11.30
C PRO A 84 -12.82 1.04 12.27
N VAL A 85 -12.56 -0.18 11.76
CA VAL A 85 -12.64 -1.42 12.55
C VAL A 85 -11.25 -1.85 13.01
N VAL A 86 -11.08 -2.07 14.31
CA VAL A 86 -9.76 -2.29 14.94
C VAL A 86 -9.63 -3.64 15.65
N ALA A 87 -10.72 -4.35 15.92
CA ALA A 87 -10.66 -5.72 16.43
C ALA A 87 -11.91 -6.54 16.06
N PHE A 88 -11.75 -7.86 15.95
CA PHE A 88 -12.84 -8.82 15.84
C PHE A 88 -12.85 -9.81 17.01
N LEU A 89 -14.03 -10.30 17.37
CA LEU A 89 -14.19 -11.36 18.36
C LEU A 89 -15.24 -12.38 17.88
N ASP A 90 -14.83 -13.65 17.79
CA ASP A 90 -15.74 -14.79 17.60
C ASP A 90 -16.38 -15.16 18.94
N VAL A 91 -17.71 -15.15 18.98
CA VAL A 91 -18.49 -15.48 20.17
C VAL A 91 -19.37 -16.68 19.85
N ARG A 92 -19.12 -17.79 20.53
CA ARG A 92 -19.99 -18.96 20.51
C ARG A 92 -20.98 -18.89 21.68
N PRO A 93 -22.27 -18.61 21.43
CA PRO A 93 -23.26 -18.58 22.50
C PRO A 93 -23.49 -20.00 23.07
N PRO A 94 -23.81 -20.13 24.37
CA PRO A 94 -24.08 -21.45 24.97
C PRO A 94 -25.30 -22.18 24.38
N SER A 95 -26.17 -21.48 23.66
CA SER A 95 -27.50 -21.93 23.24
C SER A 95 -27.59 -22.45 21.79
N GLY A 96 -26.50 -22.54 21.03
CA GLY A 96 -26.56 -23.04 19.64
C GLY A 96 -25.22 -23.12 18.92
N GLU A 97 -25.25 -23.71 17.71
CA GLU A 97 -24.08 -23.83 16.80
C GLU A 97 -23.73 -22.51 16.09
N ASP A 98 -24.66 -21.54 16.09
CA ASP A 98 -24.50 -20.28 15.37
C ASP A 98 -23.48 -19.35 16.04
N HIS A 99 -22.42 -19.06 15.30
CA HIS A 99 -21.38 -18.12 15.70
C HIS A 99 -21.86 -16.67 15.59
N ILE A 100 -21.52 -15.86 16.60
CA ILE A 100 -21.75 -14.41 16.62
C ILE A 100 -20.40 -13.73 16.40
N ALA A 101 -20.37 -12.78 15.47
CA ALA A 101 -19.21 -11.93 15.24
C ALA A 101 -19.41 -10.60 15.97
N LEU A 102 -18.38 -10.11 16.65
CA LEU A 102 -18.32 -8.73 17.14
C LEU A 102 -17.14 -8.00 16.49
N ALA A 103 -17.32 -6.70 16.25
CA ALA A 103 -16.29 -5.81 15.75
C ALA A 103 -16.19 -4.57 16.62
N ALA A 104 -14.97 -4.22 17.02
CA ALA A 104 -14.65 -2.97 17.73
C ALA A 104 -14.42 -1.86 16.71
N THR A 105 -15.01 -0.70 16.93
CA THR A 105 -14.89 0.44 16.00
C THR A 105 -14.48 1.71 16.73
N LEU A 106 -13.82 2.61 16.01
CA LEU A 106 -13.39 3.91 16.56
C LEU A 106 -14.48 5.00 16.51
N GLY A 107 -15.76 4.63 16.42
CA GLY A 107 -16.83 5.64 16.34
C GLY A 107 -18.27 5.13 16.32
N ASP A 108 -18.51 3.87 15.98
CA ASP A 108 -19.85 3.24 15.96
C ASP A 108 -20.08 2.28 17.16
N GLY A 109 -19.16 2.26 18.13
CA GLY A 109 -19.19 1.34 19.27
C GLY A 109 -18.81 -0.08 18.88
N VAL A 110 -19.57 -1.05 19.41
CA VAL A 110 -19.47 -2.46 19.01
C VAL A 110 -20.49 -2.77 17.93
N LEU A 111 -20.04 -3.32 16.81
CA LEU A 111 -20.92 -3.90 15.80
C LEU A 111 -21.09 -5.39 16.05
N ARG A 112 -22.29 -5.91 15.75
CA ARG A 112 -22.64 -7.33 15.93
C ARG A 112 -23.21 -7.92 14.65
N SER A 113 -22.77 -9.13 14.34
CA SER A 113 -23.22 -9.93 13.21
C SER A 113 -23.64 -11.33 13.67
N VAL A 114 -24.67 -11.89 13.04
CA VAL A 114 -25.21 -13.23 13.31
C VAL A 114 -25.28 -14.10 12.05
N ASP A 115 -24.76 -13.61 10.93
CA ASP A 115 -24.89 -14.24 9.61
C ASP A 115 -23.52 -14.55 8.97
N GLY A 116 -22.49 -14.67 9.81
CA GLY A 116 -21.12 -14.94 9.38
C GLY A 116 -20.39 -13.72 8.81
N GLY A 117 -20.78 -12.52 9.25
CA GLY A 117 -20.11 -11.26 8.89
C GLY A 117 -20.64 -10.63 7.61
N ARG A 118 -21.83 -11.01 7.12
CA ARG A 118 -22.44 -10.42 5.93
C ARG A 118 -23.10 -9.08 6.27
N THR A 119 -23.81 -9.03 7.40
CA THR A 119 -24.47 -7.81 7.88
C THR A 119 -24.07 -7.51 9.31
N TRP A 120 -23.82 -6.23 9.58
CA TRP A 120 -23.35 -5.74 10.87
C TRP A 120 -24.26 -4.63 11.37
N GLN A 121 -24.66 -4.74 12.63
CA GLN A 121 -25.58 -3.80 13.27
C GLN A 121 -24.97 -3.25 14.56
N PRO A 122 -25.19 -1.97 14.88
CA PRO A 122 -24.71 -1.39 16.12
C PRO A 122 -25.51 -1.95 17.30
N VAL A 123 -24.88 -1.96 18.47
CA VAL A 123 -25.49 -2.44 19.71
C VAL A 123 -25.64 -1.30 20.72
N PHE A 124 -26.48 -1.52 21.74
CA PHE A 124 -26.81 -0.49 22.73
C PHE A 124 -26.03 -0.69 24.05
N GLY A 125 -25.88 0.41 24.80
CA GLY A 125 -25.38 0.39 26.19
C GLY A 125 -23.92 0.83 26.37
N LEU A 126 -23.27 1.28 25.31
CA LEU A 126 -22.00 1.98 25.36
C LEU A 126 -22.27 3.48 25.37
N ALA A 127 -21.74 4.23 26.34
CA ALA A 127 -21.84 5.70 26.35
C ALA A 127 -20.76 6.33 25.44
N ASP A 128 -19.60 5.68 25.39
CA ASP A 128 -18.51 5.97 24.47
C ASP A 128 -18.63 5.04 23.24
N THR A 129 -18.55 5.62 22.05
CA THR A 129 -18.61 4.85 20.80
C THR A 129 -17.24 4.51 20.23
N GLU A 130 -16.15 4.92 20.89
CA GLU A 130 -14.81 4.47 20.60
C GLU A 130 -14.49 3.19 21.39
N VAL A 131 -14.33 2.09 20.66
CA VAL A 131 -14.00 0.77 21.20
C VAL A 131 -12.71 0.30 20.57
N THR A 132 -11.70 0.11 21.40
CA THR A 132 -10.32 -0.19 20.99
C THR A 132 -9.99 -1.68 21.08
N ALA A 133 -10.62 -2.40 22.03
CA ALA A 133 -10.32 -3.80 22.30
C ALA A 133 -11.56 -4.59 22.71
N LEU A 134 -11.60 -5.87 22.31
CA LEU A 134 -12.63 -6.83 22.70
C LEU A 134 -12.00 -8.10 23.23
N VAL A 135 -12.56 -8.68 24.29
CA VAL A 135 -12.12 -9.98 24.80
C VAL A 135 -13.27 -10.77 25.41
N ARG A 136 -13.21 -12.10 25.30
CA ARG A 136 -14.10 -13.01 26.03
C ARG A 136 -13.36 -13.55 27.24
N THR A 137 -13.97 -13.41 28.40
CA THR A 137 -13.44 -13.91 29.66
C THR A 137 -13.73 -15.41 29.83
N PRO A 138 -13.04 -16.12 30.74
CA PRO A 138 -13.27 -17.54 31.00
C PRO A 138 -14.70 -17.86 31.44
N GLY A 139 -15.33 -16.96 32.21
CA GLY A 139 -16.73 -17.08 32.62
C GLY A 139 -17.74 -16.80 31.51
N GLY A 140 -17.28 -16.44 30.31
CA GLY A 140 -18.10 -16.22 29.13
C GLY A 140 -18.64 -14.80 28.99
N ARG A 141 -18.23 -13.86 29.85
CA ARG A 141 -18.54 -12.44 29.67
C ARG A 141 -17.70 -11.86 28.55
N LEU A 142 -18.25 -10.87 27.87
CA LEU A 142 -17.52 -10.10 26.87
C LEU A 142 -17.15 -8.76 27.47
N LEU A 143 -15.93 -8.31 27.25
CA LEU A 143 -15.42 -7.01 27.69
C LEU A 143 -15.05 -6.17 26.47
N ALA A 144 -15.33 -4.87 26.56
CA ALA A 144 -15.00 -3.86 25.58
C ALA A 144 -14.18 -2.76 26.28
N GLY A 145 -13.02 -2.46 25.71
CA GLY A 145 -12.14 -1.38 26.14
C GLY A 145 -12.52 -0.09 25.41
N THR A 146 -12.58 1.00 26.17
CA THR A 146 -12.98 2.33 25.68
C THR A 146 -12.09 3.39 26.34
N PRO A 147 -12.04 4.63 25.82
CA PRO A 147 -11.42 5.77 26.49
C PRO A 147 -11.92 5.99 27.92
N GLU A 148 -13.19 5.70 28.18
CA GLU A 148 -13.82 5.78 29.52
C GLU A 148 -13.63 4.52 30.39
N GLY A 149 -12.81 3.55 29.99
CA GLY A 149 -12.56 2.31 30.73
C GLY A 149 -13.28 1.10 30.14
N VAL A 150 -13.79 0.20 30.99
CA VAL A 150 -14.28 -1.12 30.54
C VAL A 150 -15.79 -1.25 30.64
N TYR A 151 -16.37 -1.72 29.54
CA TYR A 151 -17.76 -2.15 29.44
C TYR A 151 -17.83 -3.67 29.36
N ALA A 152 -18.91 -4.24 29.87
CA ALA A 152 -19.13 -5.67 29.84
C ALA A 152 -20.52 -6.04 29.34
N SER A 153 -20.58 -7.14 28.59
CA SER A 153 -21.81 -7.76 28.13
C SER A 153 -21.96 -9.17 28.67
N PRO A 154 -23.03 -9.48 29.43
CA PRO A 154 -23.33 -10.82 29.89
C PRO A 154 -24.16 -11.63 28.87
N ASN A 155 -24.57 -11.02 27.74
CA ASN A 155 -25.59 -11.57 26.83
C ASN A 155 -25.11 -11.63 25.38
N ALA A 156 -23.87 -12.11 25.18
CA ALA A 156 -23.25 -12.30 23.87
C ALA A 156 -23.22 -11.03 23.01
N GLY A 157 -22.93 -9.88 23.63
CA GLY A 157 -22.72 -8.60 22.96
C GLY A 157 -24.00 -7.87 22.58
N ARG A 158 -25.19 -8.35 22.99
CA ARG A 158 -26.47 -7.70 22.66
C ARG A 158 -26.65 -6.37 23.40
N ALA A 159 -26.16 -6.29 24.63
CA ALA A 159 -26.15 -5.06 25.42
C ALA A 159 -24.92 -4.98 26.29
N TRP A 160 -24.45 -3.76 26.51
CA TRP A 160 -23.25 -3.46 27.28
C TRP A 160 -23.57 -2.62 28.50
N ARG A 161 -22.74 -2.74 29.53
CA ARG A 161 -22.79 -1.88 30.71
C ARG A 161 -21.39 -1.68 31.25
N ARG A 162 -21.07 -0.46 31.64
CA ARG A 162 -19.80 -0.12 32.29
C ARG A 162 -19.56 -1.00 33.52
N THR A 163 -18.36 -1.54 33.66
CA THR A 163 -17.98 -2.35 34.85
C THR A 163 -17.73 -1.46 36.06
N GLY A 164 -17.99 -1.99 37.25
CA GLY A 164 -17.92 -1.22 38.50
C GLY A 164 -16.49 -0.81 38.88
N ARG A 165 -16.37 0.38 39.47
CA ARG A 165 -15.12 0.98 39.96
C ARG A 165 -14.59 0.21 41.18
N THR A 166 -13.34 -0.26 41.09
CA THR A 166 -12.42 -0.69 42.18
C THR A 166 -12.76 -1.89 43.07
N ALA A 167 -11.72 -2.65 43.41
CA ALA A 167 -11.72 -3.55 44.55
C ALA A 167 -11.78 -2.76 45.89
N PRO A 168 -12.44 -3.28 46.94
CA PRO A 168 -12.55 -2.60 48.23
C PRO A 168 -11.22 -2.75 49.00
N THR A 169 -10.23 -1.92 48.69
CA THR A 169 -9.02 -1.77 49.52
C THR A 169 -8.96 -0.35 50.05
N GLY A 170 -8.97 -0.20 51.38
CA GLY A 170 -9.18 1.04 52.14
C GLY A 170 -8.08 2.12 52.05
N ARG A 171 -7.45 2.31 50.89
CA ARG A 171 -6.58 3.44 50.58
C ARG A 171 -6.84 3.83 49.12
N GLU A 172 -7.28 5.07 48.93
CA GLU A 172 -7.59 5.74 47.65
C GLU A 172 -8.00 4.79 46.52
N ALA A 173 -9.31 4.57 46.39
CA ALA A 173 -9.90 3.77 45.33
C ALA A 173 -9.48 4.33 43.95
N ALA A 174 -8.44 3.76 43.35
CA ALA A 174 -8.00 4.11 42.01
C ALA A 174 -9.07 3.69 41.00
N THR A 175 -9.91 4.61 40.56
CA THR A 175 -10.97 4.31 39.59
C THR A 175 -10.36 3.87 38.26
N PHE A 176 -10.78 2.70 37.75
CA PHE A 176 -10.39 2.22 36.44
C PHE A 176 -11.17 2.96 35.34
N ASP A 177 -10.89 4.25 35.24
CA ASP A 177 -11.46 5.22 34.31
C ASP A 177 -10.34 5.73 33.40
N ALA A 178 -9.73 4.82 32.64
CA ALA A 178 -8.58 5.13 31.80
C ALA A 178 -8.73 4.48 30.43
N PRO A 179 -8.14 5.08 29.37
CA PRO A 179 -8.19 4.52 28.03
C PRO A 179 -7.53 3.14 27.98
N VAL A 180 -8.35 2.14 27.73
CA VAL A 180 -7.91 0.76 27.54
C VAL A 180 -7.51 0.59 26.08
N ALA A 181 -6.34 0.03 25.82
CA ALA A 181 -5.83 -0.19 24.47
C ALA A 181 -5.87 -1.68 24.07
N ALA A 182 -5.64 -2.59 25.01
CA ALA A 182 -5.58 -4.03 24.72
C ALA A 182 -6.02 -4.89 25.92
N PHE A 183 -6.43 -6.13 25.65
CA PHE A 183 -6.67 -7.14 26.67
C PHE A 183 -5.92 -8.44 26.36
N ALA A 184 -5.63 -9.20 27.41
CA ALA A 184 -5.24 -10.61 27.32
C ALA A 184 -5.92 -11.42 28.44
N VAL A 185 -6.08 -12.72 28.22
CA VAL A 185 -6.61 -13.65 29.24
C VAL A 185 -5.53 -14.68 29.55
N GLY A 186 -5.05 -14.66 30.80
CA GLY A 186 -4.10 -15.61 31.34
C GLY A 186 -4.63 -17.03 31.37
N VAL A 187 -3.71 -17.99 31.43
CA VAL A 187 -4.02 -19.43 31.57
C VAL A 187 -4.74 -19.76 32.89
N ASP A 188 -4.55 -18.92 33.90
CA ASP A 188 -5.23 -18.94 35.20
C ASP A 188 -6.63 -18.30 35.16
N GLY A 189 -7.01 -17.72 34.02
CA GLY A 189 -8.27 -17.01 33.82
C GLY A 189 -8.23 -15.53 34.22
N THR A 190 -7.08 -15.01 34.65
CA THR A 190 -6.91 -13.59 34.96
C THR A 190 -6.97 -12.77 33.67
N VAL A 191 -7.83 -11.76 33.63
CA VAL A 191 -7.89 -10.82 32.49
C VAL A 191 -6.93 -9.67 32.77
N VAL A 192 -6.04 -9.39 31.84
CA VAL A 192 -5.11 -8.25 31.89
C VAL A 192 -5.58 -7.18 30.90
N ALA A 193 -5.63 -5.93 31.32
CA ALA A 193 -5.92 -4.77 30.52
C ALA A 193 -4.68 -3.87 30.45
N GLY A 194 -4.25 -3.55 29.23
CA GLY A 194 -3.19 -2.59 28.97
C GLY A 194 -3.76 -1.25 28.57
N LEU A 195 -3.23 -0.19 29.15
CA LEU A 195 -3.71 1.17 28.95
C LEU A 195 -2.82 1.96 28.01
N GLU A 196 -3.37 3.00 27.40
CA GLU A 196 -2.61 3.95 26.57
C GLU A 196 -1.54 4.72 27.36
N SER A 197 -1.65 4.76 28.68
CA SER A 197 -0.62 5.33 29.55
C SER A 197 0.58 4.40 29.80
N GLY A 198 0.52 3.15 29.35
CA GLY A 198 1.50 2.10 29.69
C GLY A 198 1.19 1.37 31.00
N LEU A 199 0.19 1.80 31.76
CA LEU A 199 -0.26 1.11 32.98
C LEU A 199 -0.97 -0.21 32.64
N LEU A 200 -0.82 -1.20 33.52
CA LEU A 200 -1.47 -2.52 33.42
C LEU A 200 -2.37 -2.76 34.61
N TRP A 201 -3.56 -3.30 34.34
CA TRP A 201 -4.55 -3.69 35.34
C TRP A 201 -4.98 -5.13 35.13
N CYS A 202 -5.36 -5.82 36.19
CA CYS A 202 -5.83 -7.20 36.11
C CYS A 202 -7.16 -7.41 36.83
N SER A 203 -7.90 -8.42 36.39
CA SER A 203 -9.15 -8.87 36.97
C SER A 203 -9.14 -10.39 37.12
N ALA A 204 -9.26 -10.86 38.36
CA ALA A 204 -9.37 -12.29 38.68
C ALA A 204 -10.83 -12.78 38.77
N ASP A 205 -11.80 -11.88 38.57
CA ASP A 205 -13.23 -12.13 38.84
C ASP A 205 -14.12 -11.90 37.62
N ASP A 206 -13.59 -12.20 36.43
CA ASP A 206 -14.30 -12.16 35.15
C ASP A 206 -14.64 -10.71 34.73
N GLY A 207 -13.72 -9.77 34.98
CA GLY A 207 -13.89 -8.35 34.65
C GLY A 207 -14.89 -7.61 35.54
N ARG A 208 -15.16 -8.07 36.77
CA ARG A 208 -16.06 -7.35 37.70
C ARG A 208 -15.31 -6.28 38.47
N THR A 209 -14.11 -6.62 38.94
CA THR A 209 -13.20 -5.71 39.63
C THR A 209 -11.83 -5.74 38.99
N TRP A 210 -11.13 -4.61 39.09
CA TRP A 210 -9.82 -4.40 38.49
C TRP A 210 -8.84 -3.89 39.56
N ALA A 211 -7.60 -4.37 39.49
CA ALA A 211 -6.50 -3.94 40.35
C ALA A 211 -5.26 -3.60 39.50
N PRO A 212 -4.45 -2.60 39.87
CA PRO A 212 -3.18 -2.34 39.22
C PRO A 212 -2.25 -3.54 39.32
N SER A 213 -1.59 -3.91 38.21
CA SER A 213 -0.70 -5.08 38.13
C SER A 213 0.74 -4.72 37.74
N GLY A 214 0.96 -3.64 37.00
CA GLY A 214 2.29 -3.27 36.52
C GLY A 214 2.29 -2.01 35.67
N THR A 215 3.46 -1.63 35.18
CA THR A 215 3.65 -0.51 34.25
C THR A 215 4.70 -0.86 33.21
N LEU A 216 4.48 -0.38 32.00
CA LEU A 216 5.41 -0.41 30.88
C LEU A 216 5.88 1.03 30.59
N PRO A 217 7.03 1.21 29.91
CA PRO A 217 7.60 2.55 29.67
C PRO A 217 6.95 3.32 28.52
N ALA A 218 6.02 2.70 27.78
CA ALA A 218 5.33 3.29 26.64
C ALA A 218 3.86 2.79 26.58
N PRO A 219 2.98 3.49 25.83
CA PRO A 219 1.60 3.07 25.60
C PRO A 219 1.50 1.63 25.12
N VAL A 220 0.57 0.87 25.70
CA VAL A 220 0.30 -0.51 25.27
C VAL A 220 -0.47 -0.48 23.95
N THR A 221 -0.08 -1.31 23.00
CA THR A 221 -0.77 -1.47 21.70
C THR A 221 -1.35 -2.86 21.52
N ALA A 222 -0.72 -3.89 22.10
CA ALA A 222 -1.16 -5.26 22.01
C ALA A 222 -0.78 -6.06 23.26
N LEU A 223 -1.61 -7.05 23.62
CA LEU A 223 -1.32 -8.00 24.68
C LEU A 223 -1.68 -9.41 24.21
N VAL A 224 -0.82 -10.39 24.50
CA VAL A 224 -1.11 -11.80 24.23
C VAL A 224 -0.50 -12.69 25.31
N VAL A 225 -1.06 -13.90 25.44
CA VAL A 225 -0.53 -14.96 26.31
C VAL A 225 0.00 -16.08 25.43
N THR A 226 1.24 -16.51 25.67
CA THR A 226 1.84 -17.64 24.95
C THR A 226 1.24 -18.97 25.42
N ALA A 227 1.46 -20.05 24.68
CA ALA A 227 0.96 -21.38 25.06
C ALA A 227 1.48 -21.89 26.42
N VAL A 228 2.59 -21.36 26.93
CA VAL A 228 3.15 -21.73 28.24
C VAL A 228 2.75 -20.75 29.36
N GLY A 229 1.89 -19.76 29.06
CA GLY A 229 1.35 -18.82 30.05
C GLY A 229 2.15 -17.54 30.24
N THR A 230 3.15 -17.26 29.41
CA THR A 230 3.91 -16.01 29.45
C THR A 230 3.06 -14.87 28.88
N LEU A 231 3.05 -13.73 29.57
CA LEU A 231 2.45 -12.49 29.07
C LEU A 231 3.43 -11.74 28.18
N LEU A 232 2.97 -11.33 27.00
CA LEU A 232 3.70 -10.47 26.08
C LEU A 232 2.90 -9.19 25.82
N ALA A 233 3.60 -8.06 25.82
CA ALA A 233 3.02 -6.74 25.57
C ALA A 233 3.78 -6.03 24.46
N GLY A 234 3.05 -5.53 23.46
CA GLY A 234 3.55 -4.63 22.44
C GLY A 234 3.32 -3.18 22.88
N THR A 235 4.24 -2.29 22.50
CA THR A 235 4.15 -0.87 22.82
C THR A 235 4.44 0.00 21.60
N SER A 236 3.95 1.25 21.60
CA SER A 236 4.07 2.20 20.48
C SER A 236 5.46 2.84 20.32
N GLY A 237 6.51 2.27 20.93
CA GLY A 237 7.88 2.81 20.81
C GLY A 237 8.92 2.20 21.75
N ALA A 238 8.53 1.30 22.66
CA ALA A 238 9.45 0.57 23.54
C ALA A 238 9.47 -0.94 23.27
N GLY A 239 8.90 -1.37 22.14
CA GLY A 239 8.98 -2.71 21.59
C GLY A 239 8.14 -3.75 22.32
N VAL A 240 8.63 -5.00 22.33
CA VAL A 240 7.96 -6.15 22.95
C VAL A 240 8.52 -6.36 24.36
N TRP A 241 7.62 -6.44 25.33
CA TRP A 241 7.93 -6.73 26.74
C TRP A 241 7.37 -8.10 27.13
N ARG A 242 8.10 -8.81 27.97
CA ARG A 242 7.78 -10.16 28.44
C ARG A 242 7.67 -10.22 29.95
N SER A 243 6.65 -10.93 30.45
CA SER A 243 6.46 -11.19 31.87
C SER A 243 5.95 -12.61 32.14
N ALA A 244 6.43 -13.23 33.21
CA ALA A 244 5.94 -14.53 33.68
C ALA A 244 4.84 -14.41 34.75
N ASP A 245 4.74 -13.25 35.41
CA ASP A 245 3.88 -13.03 36.58
C ASP A 245 2.97 -11.79 36.44
N GLY A 246 3.08 -11.04 35.35
CA GLY A 246 2.35 -9.79 35.10
C GLY A 246 2.84 -8.60 35.93
N ALA A 247 3.78 -8.80 36.85
CA ALA A 247 4.31 -7.79 37.75
C ALA A 247 5.68 -7.28 37.32
N ARG A 248 6.55 -8.18 36.81
CA ARG A 248 7.90 -7.84 36.33
C ARG A 248 8.01 -8.05 34.84
N TRP A 249 8.48 -7.03 34.15
CA TRP A 249 8.56 -6.99 32.69
C TRP A 249 10.00 -6.80 32.23
N TYR A 250 10.36 -7.51 31.17
CA TYR A 250 11.68 -7.47 30.54
C TYR A 250 11.51 -7.14 29.06
N GLU A 251 12.29 -6.20 28.56
CA GLU A 251 12.35 -5.89 27.13
C GLU A 251 12.92 -7.10 26.37
N ALA A 252 12.21 -7.53 25.33
CA ALA A 252 12.62 -8.62 24.44
C ALA A 252 13.04 -8.10 23.06
N VAL A 253 12.38 -7.03 22.59
CA VAL A 253 12.63 -6.39 21.29
C VAL A 253 12.42 -4.90 21.47
N ALA A 254 13.23 -4.06 20.82
CA ALA A 254 13.04 -2.61 20.77
C ALA A 254 12.21 -2.18 19.53
N GLY A 255 11.59 -1.00 19.58
CA GLY A 255 10.90 -0.38 18.44
C GLY A 255 9.39 -0.23 18.62
N THR A 256 8.64 -0.04 17.53
CA THR A 256 7.17 0.06 17.58
C THR A 256 6.55 -1.30 17.29
N VAL A 257 5.57 -1.71 18.10
CA VAL A 257 4.77 -2.92 17.89
C VAL A 257 3.32 -2.51 17.71
N HIS A 258 2.67 -2.99 16.65
CA HIS A 258 1.27 -2.71 16.35
C HIS A 258 0.36 -3.87 16.73
N CYS A 259 0.80 -5.10 16.50
CA CYS A 259 0.03 -6.29 16.86
C CYS A 259 0.91 -7.42 17.38
N LEU A 260 0.30 -8.28 18.21
CA LEU A 260 0.89 -9.54 18.67
C LEU A 260 -0.07 -10.69 18.37
N LEU A 261 0.48 -11.83 17.95
CA LEU A 261 -0.28 -13.06 17.74
C LEU A 261 0.49 -14.23 18.35
N ALA A 262 -0.13 -14.97 19.27
CA ALA A 262 0.38 -16.24 19.76
C ALA A 262 -0.33 -17.40 19.05
N ASP A 263 0.44 -18.27 18.42
CA ASP A 263 -0.04 -19.49 17.78
C ASP A 263 0.78 -20.70 18.24
N GLY A 264 0.24 -21.40 19.24
CA GLY A 264 0.94 -22.51 19.89
C GLY A 264 2.28 -22.07 20.47
N ALA A 265 3.36 -22.71 20.04
CA ALA A 265 4.73 -22.37 20.47
C ALA A 265 5.34 -21.17 19.74
N THR A 266 4.70 -20.67 18.67
CA THR A 266 5.20 -19.57 17.86
C THR A 266 4.47 -18.28 18.23
N THR A 267 5.19 -17.17 18.32
CA THR A 267 4.60 -15.84 18.51
C THR A 267 5.09 -14.90 17.43
N TYR A 268 4.20 -14.05 16.94
CA TYR A 268 4.48 -13.04 15.93
C TYR A 268 4.27 -11.64 16.50
N ALA A 269 5.09 -10.70 16.04
CA ALA A 269 4.94 -9.29 16.33
C ALA A 269 4.97 -8.49 15.03
N GLY A 270 3.90 -7.76 14.76
CA GLY A 270 3.86 -6.80 13.66
C GLY A 270 4.47 -5.48 14.13
N THR A 271 5.47 -5.00 13.41
CA THR A 271 6.22 -3.77 13.72
C THR A 271 6.15 -2.80 12.54
N ASP A 272 6.68 -1.58 12.72
CA ASP A 272 6.88 -0.62 11.62
C ASP A 272 7.78 -1.12 10.48
N SER A 273 8.57 -2.15 10.76
CA SER A 273 9.60 -2.69 9.88
C SER A 273 9.30 -4.11 9.40
N GLY A 274 8.06 -4.58 9.56
CA GLY A 274 7.60 -5.89 9.09
C GLY A 274 7.13 -6.82 10.20
N LEU A 275 7.33 -8.12 9.98
CA LEU A 275 6.90 -9.17 10.90
C LEU A 275 8.12 -9.77 11.60
N LEU A 276 8.07 -9.84 12.92
CA LEU A 276 9.00 -10.61 13.73
C LEU A 276 8.36 -11.92 14.18
N VAL A 277 9.17 -12.97 14.31
CA VAL A 277 8.75 -14.27 14.83
C VAL A 277 9.66 -14.75 15.96
N SER A 278 9.05 -15.27 17.01
CA SER A 278 9.68 -15.98 18.12
C SER A 278 9.15 -17.41 18.18
N ARG A 279 10.05 -18.37 18.44
CA ARG A 279 9.74 -19.81 18.60
C ARG A 279 10.13 -20.34 19.98
N ASP A 280 10.54 -19.45 20.87
CA ASP A 280 11.13 -19.76 22.18
C ASP A 280 10.44 -18.98 23.31
N ASP A 281 9.12 -18.78 23.16
CA ASP A 281 8.26 -18.13 24.14
C ASP A 281 8.64 -16.64 24.38
N GLY A 282 8.86 -15.94 23.28
CA GLY A 282 9.13 -14.49 23.25
C GLY A 282 10.50 -14.09 23.76
N ARG A 283 11.44 -15.04 23.91
CA ARG A 283 12.81 -14.75 24.41
C ARG A 283 13.73 -14.24 23.31
N ALA A 284 13.65 -14.81 22.12
CA ALA A 284 14.38 -14.38 20.94
C ALA A 284 13.43 -14.20 19.75
N TRP A 285 13.76 -13.21 18.92
CA TRP A 285 12.95 -12.80 17.78
C TRP A 285 13.80 -12.71 16.52
N SER A 286 13.21 -13.05 15.39
CA SER A 286 13.84 -12.99 14.07
C SER A 286 12.90 -12.35 13.06
N VAL A 287 13.44 -11.61 12.09
CA VAL A 287 12.65 -10.98 11.03
C VAL A 287 12.14 -12.03 10.04
N VAL A 288 10.87 -11.94 9.66
CA VAL A 288 10.28 -12.72 8.57
C VAL A 288 10.35 -11.87 7.30
N GLY A 289 11.13 -12.33 6.31
CA GLY A 289 11.33 -11.64 5.04
C GLY A 289 10.13 -11.72 4.12
N VAL A 290 9.04 -11.04 4.46
CA VAL A 290 7.96 -10.71 3.53
C VAL A 290 8.21 -9.30 3.00
N PRO A 291 8.67 -9.12 1.75
CA PRO A 291 8.71 -7.80 1.15
C PRO A 291 7.28 -7.28 1.07
N SER A 292 7.05 -6.06 1.55
CA SER A 292 5.81 -5.36 1.26
C SER A 292 5.69 -5.21 -0.24
N THR A 293 4.54 -5.55 -0.81
CA THR A 293 4.24 -5.32 -2.23
C THR A 293 3.04 -4.38 -2.41
N ALA A 294 2.57 -3.81 -1.31
CA ALA A 294 1.26 -3.20 -1.22
C ALA A 294 1.21 -1.76 -1.74
N ASP A 295 2.37 -1.09 -1.85
CA ASP A 295 2.51 0.25 -2.42
C ASP A 295 3.40 0.30 -3.66
N LEU A 296 3.66 -0.86 -4.28
CA LEU A 296 4.36 -0.93 -5.56
C LEU A 296 3.50 -0.27 -6.63
N ASP A 297 3.99 0.84 -7.17
CA ASP A 297 3.29 1.68 -8.15
C ASP A 297 4.12 1.93 -9.41
N ARG A 298 5.37 1.43 -9.46
CA ARG A 298 6.25 1.56 -10.63
C ARG A 298 6.83 0.23 -11.07
N LEU A 299 6.93 0.07 -12.38
CA LEU A 299 7.57 -1.04 -13.07
C LEU A 299 8.63 -0.51 -14.04
N VAL A 300 9.89 -0.89 -13.81
CA VAL A 300 11.01 -0.48 -14.69
C VAL A 300 11.85 -1.69 -15.09
N TRP A 301 12.50 -1.60 -16.25
CA TRP A 301 13.49 -2.59 -16.67
C TRP A 301 14.89 -2.17 -16.23
N TRP A 302 15.60 -3.08 -15.58
CA TRP A 302 17.00 -2.88 -15.21
C TRP A 302 17.77 -4.19 -15.30
N ASP A 303 18.94 -4.14 -15.94
CA ASP A 303 19.80 -5.31 -16.16
C ASP A 303 19.06 -6.56 -16.71
N GLY A 304 18.15 -6.31 -17.67
CA GLY A 304 17.37 -7.36 -18.32
C GLY A 304 16.31 -8.03 -17.45
N ARG A 305 16.01 -7.49 -16.25
CA ARG A 305 14.97 -7.96 -15.33
C ARG A 305 13.97 -6.84 -15.00
N PRO A 306 12.71 -7.17 -14.71
CA PRO A 306 11.77 -6.19 -14.18
C PRO A 306 12.15 -5.85 -12.74
N LEU A 307 12.11 -4.58 -12.38
CA LEU A 307 12.10 -4.10 -11.01
C LEU A 307 10.74 -3.50 -10.71
N LEU A 308 10.22 -3.78 -9.52
CA LEU A 308 9.06 -3.08 -8.99
C LEU A 308 9.53 -2.10 -7.94
N ALA A 309 8.84 -0.97 -7.84
CA ALA A 309 9.17 0.00 -6.82
C ALA A 309 7.93 0.66 -6.24
N GLY A 310 8.04 1.03 -4.96
CA GLY A 310 7.00 1.71 -4.20
C GLY A 310 7.61 2.61 -3.15
N PRO A 311 6.94 3.70 -2.72
CA PRO A 311 7.49 4.66 -1.77
C PRO A 311 8.00 4.06 -0.46
N ARG A 312 7.38 2.99 0.02
CA ARG A 312 7.68 2.28 1.28
C ARG A 312 8.15 0.85 1.06
N SER A 313 7.83 0.22 -0.06
CA SER A 313 8.42 -1.09 -0.40
C SER A 313 9.85 -0.98 -0.95
N GLY A 314 10.31 0.23 -1.27
CA GLY A 314 11.63 0.46 -1.86
C GLY A 314 11.69 -0.06 -3.30
N ILE A 315 12.82 -0.63 -3.68
CA ILE A 315 13.02 -1.25 -5.00
C ILE A 315 13.11 -2.75 -4.76
N VAL A 316 12.27 -3.55 -5.43
CA VAL A 316 12.28 -5.01 -5.34
C VAL A 316 12.56 -5.63 -6.71
N ARG A 317 13.22 -6.78 -6.71
CA ARG A 317 13.61 -7.54 -7.90
C ARG A 317 13.22 -9.02 -7.78
N PRO A 318 13.12 -9.76 -8.89
CA PRO A 318 12.86 -11.19 -8.83
C PRO A 318 13.98 -11.93 -8.09
N ALA A 319 13.60 -12.75 -7.11
CA ALA A 319 14.51 -13.60 -6.36
C ALA A 319 15.11 -14.69 -7.27
N VAL A 320 16.34 -15.11 -6.97
CA VAL A 320 17.05 -16.13 -7.77
C VAL A 320 16.50 -17.54 -7.52
N ALA A 321 16.02 -17.83 -6.31
CA ALA A 321 15.18 -18.99 -5.92
C ALA A 321 14.92 -18.94 -4.39
N PRO A 322 13.78 -19.47 -3.88
CA PRO A 322 12.57 -19.88 -4.61
C PRO A 322 11.83 -18.68 -5.23
N GLU A 323 10.82 -18.95 -6.06
CA GLU A 323 9.99 -17.92 -6.72
C GLU A 323 9.51 -16.85 -5.72
N GLY A 324 9.73 -15.58 -6.04
CA GLY A 324 9.40 -14.47 -5.15
C GLY A 324 10.11 -13.17 -5.52
N TRP A 325 9.86 -12.15 -4.71
CA TRP A 325 10.52 -10.85 -4.80
C TRP A 325 11.51 -10.69 -3.64
N GLU A 326 12.64 -10.06 -3.90
CA GLU A 326 13.60 -9.65 -2.89
C GLU A 326 13.90 -8.15 -3.03
N THR A 327 14.16 -7.48 -1.92
CA THR A 327 14.52 -6.05 -1.93
C THR A 327 15.92 -5.84 -2.47
N LEU A 328 16.10 -4.78 -3.25
CA LEU A 328 17.39 -4.30 -3.69
C LEU A 328 18.03 -3.42 -2.60
N ALA A 329 19.00 -4.01 -1.90
CA ALA A 329 19.61 -3.37 -0.74
C ALA A 329 20.31 -2.03 -1.01
N GLY A 330 20.35 -1.21 0.04
CA GLY A 330 21.10 0.05 0.14
C GLY A 330 20.46 1.26 -0.55
N GLY A 331 19.26 1.10 -1.12
CA GLY A 331 18.55 2.18 -1.80
C GLY A 331 17.97 3.23 -0.85
N PRO A 332 17.59 4.41 -1.37
CA PRO A 332 16.95 5.45 -0.58
C PRO A 332 15.58 5.03 -0.04
N PHE A 333 15.23 5.52 1.16
CA PHE A 333 13.93 5.30 1.78
C PHE A 333 13.41 6.56 2.50
N PRO A 334 12.11 6.90 2.37
CA PRO A 334 11.18 6.42 1.36
C PRO A 334 11.63 6.76 -0.06
N LEU A 335 11.18 5.97 -1.04
CA LEU A 335 11.48 6.20 -2.45
C LEU A 335 10.57 7.32 -3.01
N LEU A 336 11.18 8.37 -3.54
CA LEU A 336 10.50 9.52 -4.13
C LEU A 336 10.46 9.47 -5.66
N GLY A 337 11.49 8.89 -6.26
CA GLY A 337 11.64 8.79 -7.70
C GLY A 337 12.60 7.69 -8.09
N LEU A 338 12.37 7.12 -9.27
CA LEU A 338 13.18 6.07 -9.86
C LEU A 338 13.32 6.33 -11.36
N GLY A 339 14.51 6.09 -11.91
CA GLY A 339 14.79 6.18 -13.33
C GLY A 339 15.99 5.32 -13.71
N VAL A 340 16.05 4.90 -14.97
CA VAL A 340 17.16 4.12 -15.52
C VAL A 340 17.76 4.92 -16.67
N ALA A 341 19.07 5.16 -16.59
CA ALA A 341 19.82 5.80 -17.66
C ALA A 341 20.19 4.77 -18.76
N PRO A 342 20.48 5.22 -20.00
CA PRO A 342 20.68 4.32 -21.14
C PRO A 342 21.88 3.39 -21.00
N ASP A 343 22.87 3.79 -20.21
CA ASP A 343 24.07 2.99 -19.91
C ASP A 343 23.83 1.93 -18.81
N GLY A 344 22.60 1.84 -18.30
CA GLY A 344 22.19 0.91 -17.25
C GLY A 344 22.33 1.45 -15.83
N ALA A 345 22.71 2.72 -15.63
CA ALA A 345 22.70 3.30 -14.29
C ALA A 345 21.27 3.42 -13.74
N LEU A 346 21.02 2.88 -12.55
CA LEU A 346 19.78 3.01 -11.80
C LEU A 346 19.88 4.22 -10.88
N LEU A 347 18.95 5.15 -11.01
CA LEU A 347 18.86 6.34 -10.17
C LEU A 347 17.62 6.26 -9.28
N ALA A 348 17.83 6.44 -7.98
CA ALA A 348 16.78 6.41 -6.98
C ALA A 348 16.88 7.65 -6.09
N SER A 349 15.75 8.29 -5.81
CA SER A 349 15.69 9.50 -4.99
C SER A 349 14.99 9.23 -3.67
N GLY A 350 15.51 9.81 -2.57
CA GLY A 350 14.91 9.78 -1.24
C GLY A 350 15.20 11.06 -0.45
N PRO A 351 14.89 11.08 0.86
CA PRO A 351 15.11 12.26 1.71
C PRO A 351 16.54 12.80 1.69
N ASP A 352 17.51 11.89 1.60
CA ASP A 352 18.95 12.22 1.62
C ASP A 352 19.48 12.74 0.28
N GLY A 353 18.70 12.60 -0.80
CA GLY A 353 19.03 13.09 -2.13
C GLY A 353 18.86 12.05 -3.23
N LEU A 354 19.60 12.25 -4.33
CA LEU A 354 19.58 11.38 -5.51
C LEU A 354 20.80 10.46 -5.47
N LEU A 355 20.55 9.15 -5.48
CA LEU A 355 21.57 8.11 -5.51
C LEU A 355 21.59 7.42 -6.86
N LEU A 356 22.77 6.94 -7.23
CA LEU A 356 23.05 6.20 -8.46
C LEU A 356 23.69 4.85 -8.11
N ARG A 357 23.28 3.81 -8.83
CA ARG A 357 23.87 2.47 -8.77
C ARG A 357 24.02 1.89 -10.16
N THR A 358 25.18 1.35 -10.50
CA THR A 358 25.36 0.60 -11.76
C THR A 358 25.08 -0.90 -11.55
N PRO A 359 24.84 -1.69 -12.62
CA PRO A 359 24.62 -3.13 -12.50
C PRO A 359 25.80 -3.88 -11.85
N THR A 360 27.01 -3.36 -12.00
CA THR A 360 28.23 -3.94 -11.44
C THR A 360 28.50 -3.52 -9.99
N ASP A 361 27.87 -2.45 -9.51
CA ASP A 361 28.11 -1.91 -8.18
C ASP A 361 27.25 -2.61 -7.12
N ALA A 362 27.89 -2.95 -6.00
CA ALA A 362 27.20 -3.45 -4.82
C ALA A 362 26.47 -2.32 -4.06
N ASP A 363 27.07 -1.13 -4.05
CA ASP A 363 26.65 0.01 -3.23
C ASP A 363 26.09 1.17 -4.07
N TRP A 364 25.32 2.03 -3.41
CA TRP A 364 24.77 3.25 -3.99
C TRP A 364 25.72 4.43 -3.79
N THR A 365 25.84 5.28 -4.80
CA THR A 365 26.62 6.52 -4.76
C THR A 365 25.69 7.72 -4.73
N LEU A 366 25.83 8.60 -3.73
CA LEU A 366 25.09 9.85 -3.67
C LEU A 366 25.62 10.82 -4.74
N VAL A 367 24.77 11.22 -5.69
CA VAL A 367 25.14 12.11 -6.81
C VAL A 367 24.58 13.53 -6.66
N VAL A 368 23.52 13.71 -5.87
CA VAL A 368 22.98 15.02 -5.49
C VAL A 368 22.50 14.96 -4.04
N GLU A 369 23.05 15.81 -3.18
CA GLU A 369 22.75 15.78 -1.75
C GLU A 369 21.47 16.56 -1.38
N GLY A 370 20.81 16.08 -0.33
CA GLY A 370 19.75 16.78 0.38
C GLY A 370 18.50 17.06 -0.46
N SER A 371 17.79 18.14 -0.12
CA SER A 371 16.50 18.47 -0.74
C SER A 371 16.58 18.74 -2.25
N THR A 372 17.75 19.10 -2.78
CA THR A 372 17.96 19.28 -4.22
C THR A 372 17.85 17.96 -4.97
N GLY A 373 18.31 16.86 -4.35
CA GLY A 373 18.26 15.51 -4.92
C GLY A 373 16.91 14.82 -4.74
N GLN A 374 15.93 15.45 -4.09
CA GLN A 374 14.57 14.93 -3.93
C GLN A 374 13.76 15.14 -5.22
N VAL A 375 13.87 14.19 -6.15
CA VAL A 375 13.27 14.25 -7.49
C VAL A 375 12.20 13.18 -7.67
N GLY A 376 11.10 13.53 -8.33
CA GLY A 376 9.95 12.64 -8.55
C GLY A 376 9.87 12.04 -9.95
N ARG A 377 10.54 12.67 -10.92
CA ARG A 377 10.58 12.31 -12.33
C ARG A 377 12.00 12.43 -12.85
N LEU A 378 12.43 11.44 -13.65
CA LEU A 378 13.69 11.43 -14.37
C LEU A 378 13.41 11.00 -15.81
N ALA A 379 14.09 11.64 -16.77
CA ALA A 379 13.99 11.30 -18.18
C ALA A 379 15.37 11.39 -18.84
N PHE A 380 15.78 10.33 -19.52
CA PHE A 380 17.05 10.26 -20.24
C PHE A 380 16.84 10.08 -21.73
N ALA A 381 17.63 10.80 -22.54
CA ALA A 381 17.81 10.56 -23.96
C ALA A 381 18.81 9.41 -24.16
N ALA A 382 18.81 8.82 -25.36
CA ALA A 382 19.65 7.68 -25.69
C ALA A 382 21.17 7.98 -25.61
N ASP A 383 21.57 9.23 -25.74
CA ASP A 383 22.96 9.70 -25.64
C ASP A 383 23.45 9.89 -24.18
N GLY A 384 22.58 9.71 -23.19
CA GLY A 384 22.88 9.89 -21.78
C GLY A 384 22.54 11.28 -21.23
N CYS A 385 22.01 12.19 -22.05
CA CYS A 385 21.47 13.47 -21.57
C CYS A 385 20.23 13.23 -20.70
N GLY A 386 20.23 13.75 -19.48
CA GLY A 386 19.23 13.46 -18.46
C GLY A 386 18.62 14.71 -17.85
N TRP A 387 17.33 14.67 -17.57
CA TRP A 387 16.62 15.70 -16.83
C TRP A 387 15.89 15.08 -15.64
N ALA A 388 15.91 15.76 -14.49
CA ALA A 388 15.16 15.35 -13.31
C ALA A 388 14.41 16.53 -12.68
N ALA A 389 13.17 16.26 -12.26
CA ALA A 389 12.28 17.26 -11.69
C ALA A 389 12.18 17.10 -10.16
N PRO A 390 12.50 18.15 -9.38
CA PRO A 390 12.31 18.13 -7.93
C PRO A 390 10.84 17.92 -7.56
N VAL A 391 10.59 17.25 -6.42
CA VAL A 391 9.22 16.97 -5.94
C VAL A 391 8.51 18.23 -5.44
N ARG A 392 9.26 19.21 -4.90
CA ARG A 392 8.69 20.36 -4.16
C ARG A 392 8.82 21.71 -4.87
N HIS A 393 9.69 21.82 -5.85
CA HIS A 393 10.04 23.09 -6.50
C HIS A 393 10.06 22.91 -8.03
N GLY A 394 9.19 23.62 -8.74
CA GLY A 394 9.04 23.54 -10.20
C GLY A 394 9.84 24.59 -10.98
N ASP A 395 10.55 25.48 -10.31
CA ASP A 395 11.28 26.60 -10.90
C ASP A 395 12.66 26.21 -11.41
N MET A 396 13.17 25.05 -10.97
CA MET A 396 14.44 24.49 -11.38
C MET A 396 14.29 23.01 -11.77
N LEU A 397 14.95 22.60 -12.85
CA LEU A 397 15.21 21.19 -13.14
C LEU A 397 16.69 20.87 -12.93
N LEU A 398 17.00 19.60 -12.67
CA LEU A 398 18.37 19.10 -12.74
C LEU A 398 18.66 18.61 -14.15
N HIS A 399 19.82 18.94 -14.68
CA HIS A 399 20.33 18.50 -15.97
C HIS A 399 21.64 17.73 -15.81
N SER A 400 21.74 16.57 -16.44
CA SER A 400 22.93 15.72 -16.51
C SER A 400 23.34 15.51 -17.96
N ALA A 401 24.64 15.50 -18.23
CA ALA A 401 25.21 15.20 -19.55
C ALA A 401 25.94 13.84 -19.60
N ASP A 402 25.88 13.08 -18.50
CA ASP A 402 26.74 11.90 -18.26
C ASP A 402 25.97 10.74 -17.63
N ALA A 403 24.71 10.54 -18.09
CA ALA A 403 23.81 9.49 -17.63
C ALA A 403 23.58 9.51 -16.11
N GLY A 404 23.49 10.72 -15.54
CA GLY A 404 23.07 10.95 -14.17
C GLY A 404 24.20 10.90 -13.13
N ARG A 405 25.47 10.89 -13.55
CA ARG A 405 26.62 10.92 -12.63
C ARG A 405 26.87 12.31 -12.06
N THR A 406 26.67 13.34 -12.86
CA THR A 406 26.74 14.73 -12.42
C THR A 406 25.49 15.50 -12.83
N TRP A 407 25.09 16.46 -11.99
CA TRP A 407 23.86 17.23 -12.15
C TRP A 407 24.10 18.73 -11.96
N GLN A 408 23.45 19.52 -12.80
CA GLN A 408 23.46 20.99 -12.72
C GLN A 408 22.02 21.49 -12.66
N GLN A 409 21.74 22.40 -11.73
CA GLN A 409 20.42 23.04 -11.69
C GLN A 409 20.26 24.01 -12.87
N ARG A 410 19.09 24.00 -13.50
CA ARG A 410 18.73 24.86 -14.62
C ARG A 410 17.36 25.51 -14.37
N PRO A 411 17.24 26.83 -14.53
CA PRO A 411 15.95 27.51 -14.40
C PRO A 411 15.01 27.12 -15.54
N VAL A 412 13.73 27.03 -15.23
CA VAL A 412 12.68 26.68 -16.18
C VAL A 412 11.47 27.60 -16.03
N PRO A 413 10.67 27.81 -17.10
CA PRO A 413 9.58 28.78 -17.07
C PRO A 413 8.27 28.24 -16.46
N PHE A 414 8.33 27.13 -15.71
CA PHE A 414 7.14 26.42 -15.23
C PHE A 414 6.52 27.02 -13.95
N GLY A 415 7.19 28.00 -13.33
CA GLY A 415 6.76 28.61 -12.08
C GLY A 415 6.95 27.67 -10.89
N THR A 416 6.06 27.73 -9.91
CA THR A 416 6.18 26.95 -8.66
C THR A 416 5.38 25.64 -8.66
N PHE A 417 4.75 25.28 -9.78
CA PHE A 417 3.90 24.08 -9.86
C PHE A 417 4.75 22.81 -10.05
N PRO A 418 4.42 21.70 -9.36
CA PRO A 418 5.13 20.43 -9.54
C PRO A 418 4.91 19.87 -10.95
N LEU A 419 5.93 19.17 -11.47
CA LEU A 419 5.79 18.44 -12.74
C LEU A 419 5.06 17.13 -12.52
N THR A 420 4.02 16.90 -13.31
CA THR A 420 3.32 15.61 -13.39
C THR A 420 3.97 14.69 -14.44
N ALA A 421 4.55 15.25 -15.50
CA ALA A 421 5.26 14.52 -16.54
C ALA A 421 6.54 15.24 -16.99
N LEU A 422 7.54 14.44 -17.37
CA LEU A 422 8.76 14.85 -18.02
C LEU A 422 9.21 13.69 -18.92
N GLY A 423 9.45 13.94 -20.21
CA GLY A 423 9.83 12.87 -21.13
C GLY A 423 10.38 13.38 -22.45
N TRP A 424 11.26 12.58 -23.04
CA TRP A 424 11.79 12.82 -24.38
C TRP A 424 10.78 12.35 -25.42
N ILE A 425 10.47 13.22 -26.38
CA ILE A 425 9.53 12.97 -27.48
C ILE A 425 10.22 12.89 -28.84
N GLY A 426 11.47 13.33 -28.92
CA GLY A 426 12.35 13.25 -30.08
C GLY A 426 13.81 13.20 -29.61
N ASP A 427 14.75 13.36 -30.54
CA ASP A 427 16.18 13.28 -30.23
C ASP A 427 16.68 14.52 -29.48
N ASP A 428 16.16 15.70 -29.83
CA ASP A 428 16.39 16.97 -29.12
C ASP A 428 15.08 17.59 -28.56
N GLU A 429 13.98 16.83 -28.61
CA GLU A 429 12.66 17.31 -28.19
C GLU A 429 12.24 16.72 -26.84
N LEU A 430 11.87 17.59 -25.89
CA LEU A 430 11.28 17.22 -24.60
C LEU A 430 9.87 17.77 -24.44
N VAL A 431 9.11 17.09 -23.60
CA VAL A 431 7.85 17.58 -23.03
C VAL A 431 7.92 17.57 -21.52
N ALA A 432 7.38 18.63 -20.92
CA ALA A 432 7.11 18.72 -19.50
C ALA A 432 5.66 19.15 -19.29
N ALA A 433 5.02 18.63 -18.24
CA ALA A 433 3.67 19.05 -17.88
C ALA A 433 3.57 19.38 -16.40
N THR A 434 2.91 20.48 -16.08
CA THR A 434 2.60 20.90 -14.71
C THR A 434 1.11 20.77 -14.43
N PHE A 435 0.75 20.68 -13.14
CA PHE A 435 -0.64 20.66 -12.70
C PHE A 435 -0.91 21.72 -11.62
N ASP A 436 -1.93 22.56 -11.84
CA ASP A 436 -2.46 23.50 -10.85
C ASP A 436 -3.71 22.93 -10.19
N HIS A 437 -3.56 22.37 -8.99
CA HIS A 437 -4.65 21.83 -8.18
C HIS A 437 -5.76 22.84 -7.82
N ARG A 438 -5.51 24.15 -7.91
CA ARG A 438 -6.51 25.17 -7.57
C ARG A 438 -7.47 25.45 -8.73
N ARG A 439 -7.05 25.09 -9.95
CA ARG A 439 -7.78 25.36 -11.19
C ARG A 439 -8.09 24.10 -11.97
N ASP A 440 -7.65 22.94 -11.47
CA ASP A 440 -7.70 21.66 -12.18
C ASP A 440 -7.13 21.80 -13.60
N LEU A 441 -5.95 22.41 -13.70
CA LEU A 441 -5.37 22.81 -14.99
C LEU A 441 -4.02 22.13 -15.23
N VAL A 442 -3.93 21.36 -16.31
CA VAL A 442 -2.66 20.86 -16.85
C VAL A 442 -2.11 21.86 -17.86
N THR A 443 -0.83 22.22 -17.72
CA THR A 443 -0.10 23.03 -18.72
C THR A 443 1.04 22.21 -19.30
N VAL A 444 1.10 22.11 -20.62
CA VAL A 444 2.12 21.33 -21.34
C VAL A 444 3.10 22.28 -22.02
N PHE A 445 4.38 22.01 -21.81
CA PHE A 445 5.50 22.72 -22.41
C PHE A 445 6.29 21.76 -23.28
N ASP A 446 6.79 22.24 -24.42
CA ASP A 446 7.79 21.53 -25.20
C ASP A 446 9.10 22.31 -25.27
N SER A 447 10.16 21.57 -25.54
CA SER A 447 11.48 22.09 -25.85
C SER A 447 11.96 21.39 -27.11
N ALA A 448 12.56 22.14 -28.03
CA ALA A 448 13.13 21.63 -29.27
C ALA A 448 14.66 21.70 -29.32
N ASP A 449 15.29 21.99 -28.18
CA ASP A 449 16.74 22.21 -28.07
C ASP A 449 17.37 21.48 -26.87
N GLY A 450 16.76 20.35 -26.49
CA GLY A 450 17.22 19.49 -25.40
C GLY A 450 16.93 20.03 -24.01
N GLY A 451 15.89 20.86 -23.84
CA GLY A 451 15.45 21.41 -22.55
C GLY A 451 16.09 22.76 -22.20
N ARG A 452 16.79 23.41 -23.15
CA ARG A 452 17.45 24.71 -22.93
C ARG A 452 16.44 25.85 -22.98
N THR A 453 15.48 25.78 -23.90
CA THR A 453 14.34 26.70 -24.00
C THR A 453 13.04 25.92 -24.04
N TRP A 454 12.00 26.50 -23.45
CA TRP A 454 10.68 25.88 -23.32
C TRP A 454 9.60 26.81 -23.84
N ARG A 455 8.61 26.24 -24.51
CA ARG A 455 7.44 26.95 -25.03
C ARG A 455 6.18 26.27 -24.51
N GLN A 456 5.23 27.06 -24.02
CA GLN A 456 3.92 26.53 -23.66
C GLN A 456 3.18 26.16 -24.95
N GLN A 457 2.73 24.91 -25.03
CA GLN A 457 2.05 24.38 -26.21
C GLN A 457 0.53 24.39 -26.03
N LEU A 458 0.06 23.82 -24.93
CA LEU A 458 -1.38 23.72 -24.66
C LEU A 458 -1.68 23.71 -23.16
N THR A 459 -2.94 23.99 -22.85
CA THR A 459 -3.52 23.89 -21.51
C THR A 459 -4.82 23.10 -21.58
N ALA A 460 -5.07 22.26 -20.58
CA ALA A 460 -6.27 21.44 -20.51
C ALA A 460 -6.85 21.44 -19.09
N GLU A 461 -8.14 21.74 -18.96
CA GLU A 461 -8.88 21.61 -17.71
C GLU A 461 -9.24 20.14 -17.47
N THR A 462 -8.78 19.59 -16.35
CA THR A 462 -8.98 18.20 -15.96
C THR A 462 -8.80 18.04 -14.46
N ALA A 463 -9.74 17.35 -13.81
CA ALA A 463 -9.59 16.93 -12.41
C ALA A 463 -8.56 15.79 -12.23
N TRP A 464 -7.99 15.28 -13.33
CA TRP A 464 -7.04 14.17 -13.36
C TRP A 464 -5.65 14.74 -13.59
N PRO A 465 -4.79 14.79 -12.56
CA PRO A 465 -3.46 15.40 -12.66
C PRO A 465 -2.48 14.57 -13.49
N GLN A 466 -2.82 13.33 -13.84
CA GLN A 466 -1.91 12.40 -14.49
C GLN A 466 -1.71 12.73 -15.96
N VAL A 467 -0.44 12.87 -16.31
CA VAL A 467 0.04 13.05 -17.68
C VAL A 467 1.12 12.00 -17.90
N HIS A 468 1.02 11.29 -19.01
CA HIS A 468 2.02 10.31 -19.41
C HIS A 468 2.64 10.75 -20.73
N VAL A 469 3.90 10.38 -20.96
CA VAL A 469 4.62 10.65 -22.22
C VAL A 469 5.20 9.34 -22.71
N ALA A 470 5.00 9.02 -23.99
CA ALA A 470 5.55 7.82 -24.62
C ALA A 470 6.00 8.10 -26.06
N ARG A 471 6.95 7.31 -26.56
CA ARG A 471 7.29 7.24 -27.99
C ARG A 471 6.81 5.90 -28.53
N ALA A 472 5.98 5.95 -29.56
CA ALA A 472 5.25 4.79 -30.08
C ALA A 472 5.71 4.41 -31.49
N GLY A 473 5.83 3.10 -31.73
CA GLY A 473 6.22 2.51 -33.01
C GLY A 473 7.71 2.70 -33.37
N ALA A 474 8.14 2.03 -34.43
CA ALA A 474 9.53 2.07 -34.92
C ALA A 474 10.03 3.47 -35.30
N ALA A 475 9.13 4.37 -35.73
CA ALA A 475 9.45 5.76 -36.03
C ALA A 475 9.46 6.66 -34.78
N GLY A 476 9.08 6.13 -33.61
CA GLY A 476 9.10 6.84 -32.34
C GLY A 476 8.17 8.05 -32.29
N ARG A 477 6.94 7.92 -32.80
CA ARG A 477 5.92 8.99 -32.77
C ARG A 477 5.63 9.36 -31.32
N ALA A 478 5.72 10.65 -31.00
CA ALA A 478 5.42 11.15 -29.67
C ALA A 478 3.92 11.08 -29.36
N VAL A 479 3.59 10.57 -28.17
CA VAL A 479 2.24 10.44 -27.65
C VAL A 479 2.21 10.99 -26.23
N LEU A 480 1.13 11.72 -25.93
CA LEU A 480 0.87 12.37 -24.65
C LEU A 480 -0.55 11.99 -24.20
N SER A 481 -0.75 11.70 -22.92
CA SER A 481 -2.09 11.58 -22.36
C SER A 481 -2.33 12.68 -21.33
N ILE A 482 -3.56 13.20 -21.29
CA ILE A 482 -3.99 14.17 -20.28
C ILE A 482 -5.33 13.69 -19.75
N GLY A 483 -5.32 13.12 -18.55
CA GLY A 483 -6.49 12.46 -17.96
C GLY A 483 -7.05 11.38 -18.87
N ARG A 484 -8.20 11.64 -19.51
CA ARG A 484 -8.89 10.71 -20.41
C ARG A 484 -8.49 10.82 -21.88
N VAL A 485 -7.81 11.89 -22.28
CA VAL A 485 -7.54 12.17 -23.69
C VAL A 485 -6.15 11.72 -24.07
N LEU A 486 -6.04 11.00 -25.18
CA LEU A 486 -4.77 10.64 -25.79
C LEU A 486 -4.51 11.53 -27.01
N LEU A 487 -3.32 12.11 -27.07
CA LEU A 487 -2.85 13.05 -28.08
C LEU A 487 -1.60 12.48 -28.78
N GLY A 488 -1.55 12.57 -30.09
CA GLY A 488 -0.40 12.19 -30.90
C GLY A 488 0.22 13.42 -31.55
N ARG A 489 1.54 13.52 -31.55
CA ARG A 489 2.23 14.62 -32.22
C ARG A 489 2.05 14.51 -33.74
N GLY A 490 1.64 15.61 -34.36
CA GLY A 490 1.50 15.79 -35.80
C GLY A 490 2.83 16.16 -36.46
N GLY A 491 2.88 16.11 -37.80
CA GLY A 491 4.09 16.45 -38.56
C GLY A 491 4.43 17.95 -38.55
N ASP A 492 3.49 18.79 -38.15
CA ASP A 492 3.63 20.24 -37.94
C ASP A 492 4.10 20.60 -36.52
N GLY A 493 4.32 19.60 -35.66
CA GLY A 493 4.65 19.78 -34.23
C GLY A 493 3.42 19.97 -33.33
N GLY A 494 2.21 20.01 -33.89
CA GLY A 494 0.95 20.10 -33.14
C GLY A 494 0.57 18.80 -32.43
N TRP A 495 -0.50 18.85 -31.64
CA TRP A 495 -1.06 17.70 -30.93
C TRP A 495 -2.47 17.40 -31.42
N ASP A 496 -2.65 16.25 -32.05
CA ASP A 496 -3.95 15.78 -32.54
C ASP A 496 -4.54 14.72 -31.60
N ARG A 497 -5.85 14.78 -31.36
CA ARG A 497 -6.53 13.77 -30.55
C ARG A 497 -6.56 12.43 -31.27
N LEU A 498 -5.99 11.41 -30.63
CA LEU A 498 -6.00 10.02 -31.09
C LEU A 498 -7.18 9.23 -30.52
N ALA A 499 -7.49 9.40 -29.23
CA ALA A 499 -8.51 8.61 -28.54
C ALA A 499 -9.02 9.33 -27.28
N THR A 500 -10.12 8.82 -26.72
CA THR A 500 -10.64 9.22 -25.40
C THR A 500 -11.10 7.97 -24.66
N PHE A 501 -10.71 7.85 -23.39
CA PHE A 501 -11.03 6.70 -22.53
C PHE A 501 -11.85 7.16 -21.33
N ASP A 502 -13.09 6.69 -21.20
CA ASP A 502 -14.02 7.16 -20.17
C ASP A 502 -13.52 6.91 -18.73
N SER A 503 -12.79 5.80 -18.53
CA SER A 503 -12.21 5.40 -17.25
C SER A 503 -10.86 6.09 -16.93
N GLY A 504 -10.37 6.96 -17.82
CA GLY A 504 -9.09 7.65 -17.70
C GLY A 504 -7.88 6.77 -18.05
N VAL A 505 -6.80 7.41 -18.51
CA VAL A 505 -5.51 6.74 -18.74
C VAL A 505 -4.75 6.69 -17.41
N ARG A 506 -4.33 5.47 -17.01
CA ARG A 506 -3.57 5.22 -15.76
C ARG A 506 -2.08 4.99 -16.00
N ALA A 507 -1.74 4.36 -17.12
CA ALA A 507 -0.37 4.16 -17.57
C ALA A 507 -0.36 3.99 -19.10
N MET A 508 0.76 4.31 -19.73
CA MET A 508 0.98 3.97 -21.14
C MET A 508 2.45 3.72 -21.43
N THR A 509 2.69 2.86 -22.42
CA THR A 509 4.04 2.60 -22.90
C THR A 509 4.05 2.44 -24.43
N GLY A 510 5.16 2.79 -25.05
CA GLY A 510 5.40 2.54 -26.46
C GLY A 510 5.76 1.08 -26.72
N THR A 511 5.34 0.55 -27.86
CA THR A 511 5.79 -0.75 -28.38
C THR A 511 6.47 -0.54 -29.74
N PRO A 512 7.24 -1.52 -30.26
CA PRO A 512 7.81 -1.45 -31.60
C PRO A 512 6.77 -1.25 -32.70
N THR A 513 5.54 -1.75 -32.51
CA THR A 513 4.44 -1.64 -33.49
C THR A 513 3.51 -0.46 -33.22
N GLY A 514 3.51 0.12 -32.02
CA GLY A 514 2.59 1.19 -31.67
C GLY A 514 2.60 1.53 -30.18
N LEU A 515 1.44 1.41 -29.54
CA LEU A 515 1.22 1.86 -28.16
C LEU A 515 0.38 0.83 -27.37
N ALA A 516 0.68 0.71 -26.08
CA ALA A 516 -0.20 0.06 -25.10
C ALA A 516 -0.64 1.08 -24.04
N VAL A 517 -1.93 1.07 -23.72
CA VAL A 517 -2.58 2.02 -22.79
C VAL A 517 -3.39 1.25 -21.76
N LEU A 518 -3.07 1.46 -20.49
CA LEU A 518 -3.82 0.94 -19.36
C LEU A 518 -4.84 1.97 -18.88
N THR A 519 -6.07 1.52 -18.69
CA THR A 519 -7.22 2.31 -18.27
C THR A 519 -7.96 1.59 -17.14
N GLY A 520 -8.90 2.25 -16.48
CA GLY A 520 -9.63 1.64 -15.35
C GLY A 520 -10.49 0.42 -15.72
N ASP A 521 -10.82 0.25 -16.99
CA ASP A 521 -11.68 -0.81 -17.52
C ASP A 521 -10.95 -1.79 -18.45
N GLY A 522 -9.70 -1.53 -18.83
CA GLY A 522 -8.96 -2.42 -19.71
C GLY A 522 -7.53 -2.03 -20.04
N LEU A 523 -6.81 -2.98 -20.63
CA LEU A 523 -5.56 -2.76 -21.35
C LEU A 523 -5.87 -2.72 -22.85
N TRP A 524 -5.42 -1.68 -23.52
CA TRP A 524 -5.68 -1.41 -24.93
C TRP A 524 -4.38 -1.33 -25.70
N SER A 525 -4.37 -1.86 -26.91
CA SER A 525 -3.25 -1.80 -27.85
C SER A 525 -3.68 -1.10 -29.12
N TYR A 526 -2.77 -0.32 -29.69
CA TYR A 526 -2.96 0.39 -30.95
C TYR A 526 -1.72 0.21 -31.80
N ASP A 527 -1.89 -0.39 -32.99
CA ASP A 527 -0.83 -0.51 -33.97
C ASP A 527 -0.76 0.80 -34.78
N LEU A 528 0.41 1.46 -34.78
CA LEU A 528 0.59 2.65 -35.60
C LEU A 528 0.72 2.22 -37.07
N PRO A 529 -0.02 2.85 -38.00
CA PRO A 529 0.18 2.62 -39.43
C PRO A 529 1.63 2.93 -39.79
N ALA A 530 2.33 2.00 -40.45
CA ALA A 530 3.62 2.28 -41.05
C ALA A 530 3.44 3.45 -42.02
N GLN A 531 4.11 4.58 -41.77
CA GLN A 531 3.86 5.83 -42.50
C GLN A 531 3.77 5.60 -44.02
N THR A 532 2.63 5.97 -44.59
CA THR A 532 2.44 6.11 -46.03
C THR A 532 3.48 7.11 -46.52
N GLN A 533 4.39 6.67 -47.40
CA GLN A 533 5.26 7.57 -48.15
C GLN A 533 4.40 8.68 -48.76
N ALA A 534 4.74 9.93 -48.45
CA ALA A 534 4.13 11.10 -49.05
C ALA A 534 4.22 11.01 -50.58
N ARG A 535 3.11 10.66 -51.24
CA ARG A 535 2.88 11.04 -52.63
C ARG A 535 2.19 12.39 -52.61
N ALA A 536 2.93 13.40 -53.06
CA ALA A 536 2.38 14.70 -53.41
C ALA A 536 1.24 14.48 -54.43
N GLY A 537 0.00 14.63 -53.95
CA GLY A 537 -1.21 14.57 -54.73
C GLY A 537 -2.21 15.50 -54.07
N THR A 538 -2.45 16.63 -54.70
CA THR A 538 -3.42 17.66 -54.32
C THR A 538 -4.75 17.04 -53.90
N CYS A 539 -5.13 17.19 -52.63
CA CYS A 539 -6.49 16.92 -52.17
C CYS A 539 -7.23 18.24 -51.99
N THR A 540 -8.18 18.47 -52.87
CA THR A 540 -9.28 19.42 -52.73
C THR A 540 -10.22 18.99 -51.61
N GLU A 541 -10.83 19.97 -50.97
CA GLU A 541 -11.79 19.87 -49.86
C GLU A 541 -12.95 18.89 -50.08
N SER A 542 -13.52 18.49 -48.95
CA SER A 542 -14.82 17.83 -48.73
C SER A 542 -14.83 16.29 -48.69
N SER A 543 -14.71 15.75 -47.46
CA SER A 543 -15.58 14.67 -46.99
C SER A 543 -15.53 14.58 -45.46
N THR A 544 -16.70 14.78 -44.89
CA THR A 544 -17.15 14.54 -43.51
C THR A 544 -16.78 13.16 -42.95
N GLU A 545 -16.54 13.13 -41.63
CA GLU A 545 -16.55 11.95 -40.74
C GLU A 545 -15.54 10.82 -41.05
N ALA A 546 -14.28 11.02 -40.65
CA ALA A 546 -13.37 9.90 -40.42
C ALA A 546 -13.66 9.32 -39.02
N SER A 547 -14.25 8.12 -38.98
CA SER A 547 -14.49 7.35 -37.75
C SER A 547 -13.17 7.05 -37.03
N THR A 548 -12.94 7.65 -35.86
CA THR A 548 -11.72 7.45 -35.04
C THR A 548 -11.82 6.28 -34.06
N ASP A 549 -12.66 5.27 -34.31
CA ASP A 549 -13.08 4.31 -33.27
C ASP A 549 -12.81 2.82 -33.59
N THR A 550 -12.08 2.49 -34.66
CA THR A 550 -11.97 1.09 -35.14
C THR A 550 -10.62 0.40 -34.97
N ASP A 551 -9.56 1.10 -34.54
CA ASP A 551 -8.19 0.56 -34.59
C ASP A 551 -7.62 0.15 -33.22
N TRP A 552 -8.33 0.43 -32.13
CA TRP A 552 -7.94 0.02 -30.78
C TRP A 552 -8.37 -1.42 -30.50
N ARG A 553 -7.43 -2.26 -30.09
CA ARG A 553 -7.68 -3.66 -29.71
C ARG A 553 -7.51 -3.83 -28.22
N ARG A 554 -8.55 -4.30 -27.55
CA ARG A 554 -8.45 -4.72 -26.15
C ARG A 554 -7.50 -5.92 -26.06
N VAL A 555 -6.58 -5.87 -25.12
CA VAL A 555 -5.67 -6.98 -24.81
C VAL A 555 -6.39 -7.89 -23.82
N ASP A 556 -6.70 -9.11 -24.26
CA ASP A 556 -7.38 -10.11 -23.45
C ASP A 556 -6.43 -10.81 -22.48
N GLY A 557 -7.01 -11.36 -21.40
CA GLY A 557 -6.27 -12.19 -20.43
C GLY A 557 -5.69 -11.42 -19.23
N LEU A 558 -5.85 -10.10 -19.17
CA LEU A 558 -5.58 -9.33 -17.95
C LEU A 558 -6.68 -9.64 -16.90
N PRO A 559 -6.34 -10.19 -15.71
CA PRO A 559 -7.34 -10.71 -14.77
C PRO A 559 -8.29 -9.64 -14.21
N ASP A 560 -7.74 -8.50 -13.78
CA ASP A 560 -8.50 -7.36 -13.29
C ASP A 560 -7.78 -6.05 -13.67
N PRO A 561 -8.24 -5.33 -14.71
CA PRO A 561 -7.68 -4.04 -15.10
C PRO A 561 -7.75 -2.97 -14.00
N ALA A 562 -8.74 -3.03 -13.10
CA ALA A 562 -8.87 -2.06 -12.02
C ALA A 562 -7.74 -2.19 -10.98
N SER A 563 -7.15 -3.38 -10.86
CA SER A 563 -6.01 -3.69 -9.98
C SER A 563 -4.64 -3.36 -10.59
N ALA A 564 -4.57 -2.92 -11.85
CA ALA A 564 -3.32 -2.62 -12.52
C ALA A 564 -2.85 -1.17 -12.24
N TYR A 565 -1.57 -1.02 -11.88
CA TYR A 565 -0.97 0.26 -11.47
C TYR A 565 -0.04 0.85 -12.52
N ASP A 566 0.80 0.02 -13.14
CA ASP A 566 1.79 0.48 -14.11
C ASP A 566 2.02 -0.57 -15.19
N LEU A 567 2.62 -0.15 -16.31
CA LEU A 567 2.87 -1.00 -17.45
C LEU A 567 4.20 -0.67 -18.13
N ALA A 568 4.92 -1.70 -18.53
CA ALA A 568 6.19 -1.57 -19.25
C ALA A 568 6.25 -2.54 -20.43
N SER A 569 6.94 -2.15 -21.50
CA SER A 569 7.18 -3.01 -22.65
C SER A 569 8.65 -3.42 -22.74
N ARG A 570 8.90 -4.59 -23.33
CA ARG A 570 10.21 -5.01 -23.83
C ARG A 570 10.03 -5.70 -25.17
N GLY A 571 10.31 -4.98 -26.24
CA GLY A 571 9.91 -5.43 -27.57
C GLY A 571 8.38 -5.55 -27.63
N ASP A 572 7.87 -6.70 -28.07
CA ASP A 572 6.42 -6.96 -28.16
C ASP A 572 5.82 -7.52 -26.86
N GLU A 573 6.63 -7.79 -25.84
CA GLU A 573 6.15 -8.27 -24.54
C GLU A 573 5.72 -7.09 -23.66
N LEU A 574 4.50 -7.16 -23.13
CA LEU A 574 3.97 -6.24 -22.14
C LEU A 574 4.00 -6.89 -20.76
N LEU A 575 4.48 -6.14 -19.78
CA LEU A 575 4.36 -6.43 -18.37
C LEU A 575 3.40 -5.43 -17.74
N VAL A 576 2.50 -5.93 -16.91
CA VAL A 576 1.57 -5.10 -16.13
C VAL A 576 1.79 -5.39 -14.66
N LEU A 577 2.07 -4.33 -13.90
CA LEU A 577 2.12 -4.39 -12.44
C LEU A 577 0.69 -4.39 -11.91
N LEU A 578 0.32 -5.49 -11.28
CA LEU A 578 -0.95 -5.67 -10.57
C LEU A 578 -0.76 -5.34 -9.09
N ALA A 579 -1.89 -5.09 -8.44
CA ALA A 579 -1.92 -4.90 -7.01
C ALA A 579 -1.27 -6.07 -6.29
N GLY A 580 -0.42 -5.75 -5.30
CA GLY A 580 0.25 -6.74 -4.47
C GLY A 580 1.53 -7.27 -5.10
N GLY A 581 2.09 -6.56 -6.08
CA GLY A 581 3.34 -6.96 -6.73
C GLY A 581 3.18 -8.17 -7.65
N GLY A 582 1.94 -8.53 -8.00
CA GLY A 582 1.67 -9.45 -9.09
C GLY A 582 2.14 -8.83 -10.40
N VAL A 583 2.77 -9.63 -11.25
CA VAL A 583 3.21 -9.17 -12.56
C VAL A 583 2.58 -10.06 -13.62
N TRP A 584 1.73 -9.47 -14.44
CA TRP A 584 1.12 -10.14 -15.58
C TRP A 584 1.97 -9.90 -16.82
N THR A 585 2.17 -10.94 -17.62
CA THR A 585 2.85 -10.86 -18.92
C THR A 585 1.87 -11.14 -20.06
N SER A 586 1.93 -10.34 -21.12
CA SER A 586 1.28 -10.70 -22.37
C SER A 586 2.07 -11.83 -23.02
N ILE A 587 1.54 -13.05 -23.05
CA ILE A 587 2.17 -14.15 -23.80
C ILE A 587 2.17 -13.76 -25.28
N PRO A 588 3.33 -13.78 -25.99
CA PRO A 588 3.33 -13.56 -27.41
C PRO A 588 2.46 -14.63 -28.06
N THR A 589 1.35 -14.22 -28.67
CA THR A 589 0.66 -15.09 -29.62
C THR A 589 1.66 -15.36 -30.74
N ARG A 590 2.26 -16.56 -30.74
CA ARG A 590 3.00 -17.05 -31.91
C ARG A 590 2.07 -16.88 -33.10
N ARG A 591 2.35 -15.89 -33.97
CA ARG A 591 1.71 -15.79 -35.28
C ARG A 591 1.87 -17.15 -35.95
N GLY A 592 0.76 -17.86 -36.10
CA GLY A 592 0.73 -19.17 -36.71
C GLY A 592 1.03 -19.05 -38.20
N ARG A 593 2.12 -19.73 -38.59
CA ARG A 593 2.57 -20.10 -39.95
C ARG A 593 3.10 -19.00 -40.86
#